data_AF-G5LIP4-F1
#
_entry.id   AF-G5LIP4-F1
#
_cell.length_a   1.000
_cell.length_b   1.000
_cell.length_c   1.000
_cell.angle_alpha   90.00
_cell.angle_beta   90.00
_cell.angle_gamma   90.00
#
_symmetry.space_group_name_H-M   'P 1'
#
loop_
_entity.id
_entity.type
_entity.pdbx_description
1 polymer ?
#
loop_
_entity_poly.entity_id
_entity_poly.type
_entity_poly.pdbx_seq_one_letter_code
_entity_poly.pdbx_strand_id
1 'polypeptide(L)' 'MDVKLGVNKFNVDEDSPHIILKTDPDKQALEVLIKACPAGLYKKQDDGSVRFDYAGCLECGTCRILGLDTALE' A
#
# COMPACT_ATOMS: atom_id res chain seq x y z
N MET A 1 7.29 21.09 17.69
CA MET A 1 6.88 21.63 16.39
C MET A 1 7.22 20.61 15.32
N ASP A 2 6.17 20.11 14.68
CA ASP A 2 6.12 19.17 13.57
C ASP A 2 7.06 19.56 12.42
N VAL A 3 8.07 18.75 12.13
CA VAL A 3 8.84 18.89 10.88
C VAL A 3 8.24 17.95 9.84
N LYS A 4 7.36 18.58 9.07
CA LYS A 4 6.70 18.17 7.83
C LYS A 4 7.61 17.28 6.99
N LEU A 5 7.27 15.98 6.91
CA LEU A 5 8.02 14.98 6.15
C LEU A 5 8.10 15.43 4.68
N GLY A 6 9.35 15.57 4.21
CA GLY A 6 9.69 16.02 2.88
C GLY A 6 8.93 15.23 1.81
N VAL A 7 8.25 16.01 0.98
CA VAL A 7 7.50 15.65 -0.20
C VAL A 7 8.32 14.72 -1.10
N ASN A 8 8.11 13.41 -1.01
CA ASN A 8 8.66 12.49 -1.98
C ASN A 8 7.77 12.55 -3.23
N LYS A 9 8.10 13.48 -4.13
CA LYS A 9 7.56 13.50 -5.50
C LYS A 9 8.28 12.41 -6.27
N PHE A 10 7.74 11.20 -6.26
CA PHE A 10 8.11 10.22 -7.27
C PHE A 10 7.27 10.48 -8.50
N ASN A 11 7.95 10.70 -9.62
CA ASN A 11 7.35 10.83 -10.95
C ASN A 11 6.82 9.45 -11.33
N VAL A 12 5.57 9.17 -10.98
CA VAL A 12 4.93 7.90 -11.27
C VAL A 12 4.42 7.95 -12.70
N ASP A 13 4.82 7.00 -13.53
CA ASP A 13 4.12 6.70 -14.79
C ASP A 13 2.64 6.44 -14.45
N GLU A 14 1.79 7.43 -14.72
CA GLU A 14 0.36 7.44 -14.37
C GLU A 14 -0.46 6.38 -15.14
N ASP A 15 0.15 5.69 -16.12
CA ASP A 15 -0.57 4.83 -17.07
C ASP A 15 -0.70 3.36 -16.61
N SER A 16 0.06 2.87 -15.61
CA SER A 16 0.00 1.46 -15.18
C SER A 16 0.48 1.21 -13.74
N PRO A 17 -0.38 1.36 -12.71
CA PRO A 17 -0.04 0.91 -11.35
C PRO A 17 0.16 -0.61 -11.31
N HIS A 18 1.34 -1.06 -10.87
CA HIS A 18 1.70 -2.49 -10.76
C HIS A 18 1.10 -3.19 -9.53
N ILE A 19 0.30 -2.48 -8.73
CA ILE A 19 -0.45 -3.00 -7.58
C ILE A 19 -1.86 -2.44 -7.66
N ILE A 20 -2.84 -3.34 -7.80
CA ILE A 20 -4.27 -3.00 -7.85
C ILE A 20 -4.91 -3.61 -6.59
N LEU A 21 -5.53 -2.76 -5.76
CA LEU A 21 -6.32 -3.21 -4.63
C LEU A 21 -7.72 -3.62 -5.09
N LYS A 22 -8.26 -4.70 -4.50
CA LYS A 22 -9.66 -5.08 -4.70
C LYS A 22 -10.59 -3.95 -4.25
N THR A 23 -11.78 -3.90 -4.85
CA THR A 23 -12.84 -2.96 -4.42
C THR A 23 -13.28 -3.20 -2.98
N ASP A 24 -13.32 -4.46 -2.54
CA ASP A 24 -13.60 -4.86 -1.15
C ASP A 24 -12.49 -5.83 -0.68
N PRO A 25 -11.35 -5.31 -0.21
CA PRO A 25 -10.24 -6.13 0.25
C PRO A 25 -10.53 -6.69 1.65
N ASP A 26 -10.10 -7.93 1.90
CA ASP A 26 -10.22 -8.51 3.23
C ASP A 26 -9.42 -7.70 4.27
N LYS A 27 -10.08 -7.36 5.38
CA LYS A 27 -9.49 -6.51 6.43
C LYS A 27 -8.29 -7.18 7.10
N GLN A 28 -8.31 -8.49 7.29
CA GLN A 28 -7.19 -9.21 7.89
C GLN A 28 -6.01 -9.26 6.94
N ALA A 29 -6.25 -9.47 5.64
CA ALA A 29 -5.23 -9.39 4.60
C ALA A 29 -4.57 -8.00 4.57
N LEU A 30 -5.35 -6.92 4.65
CA LEU A 30 -4.80 -5.57 4.76
C LEU A 30 -3.96 -5.37 6.02
N GLU A 31 -4.38 -5.88 7.17
CA GLU A 31 -3.58 -5.79 8.40
C GLU A 31 -2.27 -6.58 8.32
N VAL A 32 -2.26 -7.70 7.60
CA VAL A 32 -1.02 -8.44 7.27
C VAL A 32 -0.13 -7.60 6.36
N LEU A 33 -0.68 -7.00 5.30
CA LEU A 33 0.07 -6.17 4.36
C LEU A 33 0.69 -4.93 5.03
N ILE A 34 -0.03 -4.29 5.96
CA ILE A 34 0.49 -3.16 6.76
C ILE A 34 1.75 -3.57 7.54
N LYS A 35 1.77 -4.78 8.11
CA LYS A 35 2.90 -5.28 8.90
C LYS A 35 4.02 -5.85 8.04
N ALA A 36 3.69 -6.44 6.89
CA ALA A 36 4.62 -7.17 6.05
C ALA A 36 5.30 -6.29 5.00
N CYS A 37 4.68 -5.18 4.59
CA CYS A 37 5.25 -4.31 3.57
C CYS A 37 6.48 -3.57 4.13
N PRO A 38 7.71 -3.85 3.61
CA PRO A 38 8.93 -3.23 4.13
C PRO A 38 9.01 -1.72 3.83
N ALA A 39 8.26 -1.26 2.84
CA ALA A 39 8.18 0.15 2.44
C ALA A 39 7.07 0.92 3.17
N GLY A 40 6.22 0.25 3.96
CA GLY A 40 5.15 0.90 4.71
C GLY A 40 4.08 1.57 3.83
N LEU A 41 3.78 0.99 2.67
CA LEU A 41 2.84 1.55 1.68
C LEU A 41 1.38 1.52 2.13
N TYR A 42 1.03 0.61 3.05
CA TYR A 42 -0.31 0.45 3.57
C TYR A 42 -0.40 1.08 4.97
N LYS A 43 -1.35 2.00 5.16
CA LYS A 43 -1.55 2.70 6.44
C LYS A 43 -3.01 2.74 6.85
N LYS A 44 -3.31 2.19 8.02
CA LYS A 44 -4.62 2.32 8.66
C LYS A 44 -4.88 3.79 9.00
N GLN A 45 -6.06 4.27 8.67
CA GLN A 45 -6.57 5.60 8.98
C GLN A 45 -7.45 5.54 10.24
N ASP A 46 -7.75 6.70 10.82
CA ASP A 46 -8.55 6.81 12.05
C ASP A 46 -10.02 6.36 11.87
N ASP A 47 -10.55 6.44 10.65
CA ASP A 47 -11.88 5.95 10.28
C ASP A 47 -11.92 4.42 10.06
N GLY A 48 -10.78 3.75 10.21
CA GLY A 48 -10.63 2.31 9.98
C GLY A 48 -10.40 1.91 8.53
N SER A 49 -10.35 2.86 7.59
CA SER A 49 -9.95 2.61 6.20
C SER A 49 -8.42 2.39 6.09
N VAL A 50 -7.97 1.87 4.95
CA VAL A 50 -6.54 1.71 4.66
C VAL A 50 -6.17 2.58 3.46
N ARG A 51 -5.21 3.48 3.69
CA ARG A 51 -4.56 4.24 2.63
C ARG A 51 -3.43 3.42 2.02
N PHE A 52 -3.34 3.44 0.71
CA PHE A 52 -2.28 2.79 -0.05
C PHE A 52 -1.52 3.80 -0.90
N ASP A 53 -0.19 3.71 -0.88
CA ASP A 53 0.72 4.54 -1.67
C ASP A 53 1.66 3.65 -2.49
N TYR A 54 1.35 3.43 -3.76
CA TYR A 54 2.13 2.57 -4.63
C TYR A 54 3.43 3.22 -5.13
N ALA A 55 3.56 4.55 -5.02
CA ALA A 55 4.70 5.29 -5.54
C ALA A 55 6.00 4.96 -4.81
N GLY A 56 5.92 4.52 -3.54
CA GLY A 56 7.05 4.09 -2.74
C GLY A 56 7.39 2.60 -2.87
N CYS A 57 6.78 1.87 -3.79
CA CYS A 57 6.96 0.41 -3.87
C CYS A 57 8.40 0.03 -4.20
N LEU A 58 8.96 -0.89 -3.41
CA LEU A 58 10.31 -1.44 -3.61
C LEU A 58 10.34 -2.67 -4.54
N GLU A 59 9.22 -3.00 -5.18
CA GLU A 59 9.06 -4.21 -6.03
C GLU A 59 9.47 -5.53 -5.34
N CYS A 60 9.44 -5.56 -4.00
CA CYS A 60 9.86 -6.72 -3.21
C CYS A 60 8.94 -7.95 -3.36
N GLY A 61 7.72 -7.79 -3.89
CA GLY A 61 6.76 -8.87 -4.13
C GLY A 61 6.01 -9.38 -2.90
N THR A 62 6.33 -8.93 -1.67
CA THR A 62 5.65 -9.38 -0.44
C THR A 62 4.14 -9.18 -0.49
N CYS A 63 3.70 -8.02 -0.98
CA CYS A 63 2.28 -7.72 -1.11
C CYS A 63 1.58 -8.67 -2.07
N ARG A 64 2.20 -8.97 -3.22
CA ARG A 64 1.68 -9.96 -4.17
C ARG A 64 1.54 -11.34 -3.53
N ILE A 65 2.54 -11.82 -2.78
CA ILE A 65 2.49 -13.17 -2.20
C ILE A 65 1.41 -13.28 -1.11
N LEU A 66 1.28 -12.26 -0.26
CA LEU A 66 0.38 -12.30 0.90
C LEU A 66 -1.05 -11.83 0.60
N GLY A 67 -1.21 -10.97 -0.40
CA GLY A 67 -2.46 -10.30 -0.72
C GLY A 67 -3.15 -10.81 -1.99
N LEU A 68 -2.54 -11.71 -2.76
CA LEU A 68 -3.18 -12.30 -3.94
C LEU A 68 -4.52 -12.91 -3.54
N ASP A 69 -5.56 -12.67 -4.35
CA ASP A 69 -6.93 -13.14 -4.14
C ASP A 69 -7.68 -12.61 -2.91
N THR A 70 -7.03 -11.90 -1.99
CA THR A 70 -7.66 -11.43 -0.75
C THR A 70 -7.71 -9.91 -0.65
N ALA A 71 -6.62 -9.23 -0.99
CA ALA A 71 -6.51 -7.77 -0.95
C ALA A 71 -6.15 -7.17 -2.31
N LEU A 72 -5.52 -7.95 -3.20
CA LEU A 72 -5.02 -7.51 -4.50
C LEU A 72 -5.73 -8.24 -5.65
N GLU A 73 -5.85 -7.54 -6.78
CA GLU A 73 -6.28 -8.08 -8.08
C GLU A 73 -5.12 -8.63 -8.91
#